data_AF-A0A6N3AQ79-F1
#
_entry.id   AF-A0A6N3AQ79-F1
#
_cell.length_a   1.000
_cell.length_b   1.000
_cell.length_c   1.000
_cell.angle_alpha   90.00
_cell.angle_beta   90.00
_cell.angle_gamma   90.00
#
_symmetry.space_group_name_H-M   'P 1'
#
loop_
_entity.id
_entity.type
_entity.pdbx_description
1 polymer ?
#
loop_
_entity_poly.entity_id
_entity_poly.type
_entity_poly.pdbx_seq_one_letter_code
_entity_poly.pdbx_strand_id
1 'polypeptide(L)'
;MFDDVKLDEQTIQRIIASDYARRSIPSVPNVQIMRKPLLDSNGVVLMGNGYYEADLFVLRLGVNERMTEFEIKISIEDFRRDFKKYHYHDGAFVDLLYYAMPDEMFKKHREEIIRTIPDYVGVAVIEGNTMRIEKKAVKQKINTDFTGEIRTCCELKSEIRRLMRIGCTRWCLWVPREILTK
;
A
#
# COMPACT_ATOMS: atom_id res chain seq x y z
N MET A 1 11.55 10.11 -29.92
CA MET A 1 10.71 11.02 -29.11
C MET A 1 9.79 10.10 -28.34
N PHE A 2 10.13 9.76 -27.10
CA PHE A 2 9.23 8.96 -26.27
C PHE A 2 8.18 9.95 -25.77
N ASP A 3 6.94 9.77 -26.19
CA ASP A 3 5.83 10.54 -25.63
C ASP A 3 5.88 10.44 -24.10
N ASP A 4 5.71 11.57 -23.41
CA ASP A 4 5.62 11.61 -21.95
C ASP A 4 4.46 10.71 -21.52
N VAL A 5 4.78 9.45 -21.19
CA VAL A 5 3.81 8.49 -20.69
C VAL A 5 3.33 9.05 -19.36
N LYS A 6 2.14 9.65 -19.36
CA LYS A 6 1.44 10.04 -18.15
C LYS A 6 1.33 8.80 -17.27
N LEU A 7 2.08 8.77 -16.17
CA LEU A 7 2.13 7.64 -15.25
C LEU A 7 0.72 7.38 -14.71
N ASP A 8 0.14 6.24 -15.07
CA ASP A 8 -1.09 5.73 -14.50
C ASP A 8 -0.82 4.83 -13.29
N GLU A 9 -1.89 4.50 -12.56
CA GLU A 9 -1.80 3.69 -11.34
C GLU A 9 -1.16 2.33 -11.60
N GLN A 10 -1.56 1.63 -12.67
CA GLN A 10 -1.03 0.31 -13.01
C GLN A 10 0.48 0.36 -13.34
N THR A 11 0.94 1.42 -14.00
CA THR A 11 2.35 1.63 -14.31
C THR A 11 3.15 1.85 -13.02
N ILE A 12 2.63 2.65 -12.10
CA ILE A 12 3.24 2.86 -10.78
C ILE A 12 3.27 1.54 -9.99
N GLN A 13 2.17 0.78 -9.95
CA GLN A 13 2.11 -0.55 -9.31
C GLN A 13 3.22 -1.45 -9.85
N ARG A 14 3.41 -1.51 -11.17
CA ARG A 14 4.46 -2.32 -11.82
C ARG A 14 5.87 -1.86 -11.49
N ILE A 15 6.13 -0.56 -11.46
CA ILE A 15 7.45 -0.01 -11.12
C ILE A 15 7.83 -0.39 -9.68
N ILE A 16 6.91 -0.18 -8.73
CA ILE A 16 7.13 -0.53 -7.32
C ILE A 16 7.31 -2.05 -7.17
N ALA A 17 6.38 -2.83 -7.72
CA ALA A 17 6.44 -4.30 -7.64
C ALA A 17 7.73 -4.85 -8.26
N SER A 18 8.22 -4.27 -9.36
CA SER A 18 9.48 -4.66 -10.00
C SER A 18 10.70 -4.36 -9.12
N ASP A 19 10.75 -3.20 -8.43
CA ASP A 19 11.84 -2.89 -7.49
C ASP A 19 11.91 -3.90 -6.34
N TYR A 20 10.75 -4.27 -5.78
CA TYR A 20 10.67 -5.25 -4.70
C TYR A 20 10.90 -6.69 -5.16
N ALA A 21 10.44 -7.05 -6.37
CA ALA A 21 10.66 -8.36 -6.96
C ALA A 21 12.15 -8.66 -7.19
N ARG A 22 12.96 -7.65 -7.56
CA ARG A 22 14.44 -7.79 -7.64
C ARG A 22 15.10 -8.18 -6.32
N ARG A 23 14.40 -7.97 -5.19
CA ARG A 23 14.84 -8.34 -3.84
C ARG A 23 14.12 -9.59 -3.31
N SER A 24 13.41 -10.32 -4.18
CA SER A 24 12.58 -11.48 -3.84
C SER A 24 11.47 -11.17 -2.84
N ILE A 25 10.93 -9.95 -2.88
CA ILE A 25 9.83 -9.52 -2.01
C ILE A 25 8.54 -9.48 -2.85
N PRO A 26 7.54 -10.35 -2.56
CA PRO A 26 6.30 -10.39 -3.32
C PRO A 26 5.43 -9.15 -3.08
N SER A 27 4.62 -8.83 -4.08
CA SER A 27 3.66 -7.72 -4.03
C SER A 27 2.28 -8.18 -4.51
N VAL A 28 1.20 -7.59 -4.00
CA VAL A 28 -0.18 -7.92 -4.34
C VAL A 28 -0.93 -6.63 -4.71
N PRO A 29 -1.29 -6.41 -5.99
CA PRO A 29 -2.00 -5.21 -6.42
C PRO A 29 -3.53 -5.36 -6.28
N ASN A 30 -4.24 -4.23 -6.23
CA ASN A 30 -5.70 -4.12 -6.28
C ASN A 30 -6.39 -5.04 -5.27
N VAL A 31 -6.06 -4.84 -3.99
CA VAL A 31 -6.54 -5.68 -2.90
C VAL A 31 -7.85 -5.16 -2.38
N GLN A 32 -8.84 -6.06 -2.32
CA GLN A 32 -10.13 -5.81 -1.68
C GLN A 32 -10.37 -6.90 -0.64
N ILE A 33 -10.56 -6.50 0.61
CA ILE A 33 -10.79 -7.40 1.75
C ILE A 33 -12.10 -7.01 2.40
N MET A 34 -13.01 -7.97 2.57
CA MET A 34 -14.24 -7.72 3.31
C MET A 34 -13.93 -7.36 4.77
N ARG A 35 -14.33 -6.16 5.17
CA ARG A 35 -14.24 -5.65 6.53
C ARG A 35 -15.44 -6.13 7.32
N LYS A 36 -15.18 -6.69 8.51
CA LYS A 36 -16.24 -6.95 9.49
C LYS A 36 -16.85 -5.61 9.95
N PRO A 37 -18.13 -5.61 10.36
CA PRO A 37 -18.74 -4.39 10.86
C PRO A 37 -18.00 -3.94 12.12
N LEU A 38 -17.81 -2.62 12.23
CA LEU A 38 -17.24 -2.02 13.42
C LEU A 38 -18.35 -1.89 14.46
N LEU A 39 -18.15 -2.48 15.62
CA LEU A 39 -19.08 -2.43 16.74
C LEU A 39 -18.52 -1.53 17.84
N ASP A 40 -19.36 -0.80 18.56
CA ASP A 40 -18.96 -0.16 19.81
C ASP A 40 -18.88 -1.17 20.97
N SER A 41 -18.49 -0.70 22.15
CA SER A 41 -18.38 -1.53 23.36
C SER A 41 -19.72 -2.16 23.80
N ASN A 42 -20.85 -1.68 23.28
CA ASN A 42 -22.19 -2.19 23.56
C ASN A 42 -22.72 -3.09 22.43
N GLY A 43 -21.91 -3.38 21.42
CA GLY A 43 -22.29 -4.20 20.27
C GLY A 43 -23.13 -3.46 19.21
N VAL A 44 -23.23 -2.13 19.28
CA VAL A 44 -23.92 -1.31 18.29
C VAL A 44 -23.05 -1.16 17.06
N VAL A 45 -23.61 -1.39 15.87
CA VAL A 45 -22.91 -1.22 14.59
C VAL A 45 -22.61 0.27 14.37
N LEU A 46 -21.36 0.67 14.61
CA LEU A 46 -20.84 1.99 14.27
C LEU A 46 -20.65 2.13 12.76
N MET A 47 -20.34 1.01 12.09
CA MET A 47 -20.18 0.98 10.65
C MET A 47 -20.48 -0.42 10.11
N GLY A 48 -21.34 -0.48 9.09
CA GLY A 48 -21.77 -1.73 8.46
C GLY A 48 -20.64 -2.48 7.75
N ASN A 49 -21.00 -3.58 7.09
CA ASN A 49 -20.07 -4.31 6.23
C ASN A 49 -19.53 -3.38 5.14
N GLY A 50 -18.23 -3.46 4.90
CA GLY A 50 -17.56 -2.71 3.86
C GLY A 50 -16.40 -3.50 3.26
N TYR A 51 -15.74 -2.91 2.28
CA TYR A 51 -14.48 -3.42 1.77
C TYR A 51 -13.36 -2.49 2.21
N TYR A 52 -12.31 -3.07 2.77
CA TYR A 52 -11.02 -2.43 2.84
C TYR A 52 -10.37 -2.59 1.46
N GLU A 53 -9.93 -1.48 0.88
CA GLU A 53 -9.30 -1.43 -0.44
C GLU A 53 -7.89 -0.86 -0.29
N ALA A 54 -6.94 -1.44 -1.02
CA ALA A 54 -5.56 -0.97 -1.09
C ALA A 54 -5.01 -1.17 -2.50
N ASP A 55 -4.30 -0.17 -3.02
CA ASP A 55 -3.79 -0.20 -4.39
C ASP A 55 -2.66 -1.24 -4.56
N LEU A 56 -1.74 -1.31 -3.60
CA LEU A 56 -0.63 -2.25 -3.64
C LEU A 56 -0.10 -2.62 -2.25
N PHE A 57 0.02 -3.92 -2.00
CA PHE A 57 0.78 -4.45 -0.87
C PHE A 57 2.14 -4.99 -1.29
N VAL A 58 3.13 -4.81 -0.42
CA VAL A 58 4.44 -5.45 -0.48
C VAL A 58 4.63 -6.27 0.80
N LEU A 59 4.92 -7.57 0.63
CA LEU A 59 4.92 -8.54 1.72
C LEU A 59 6.34 -9.04 1.98
N ARG A 60 6.95 -8.61 3.09
CA ARG A 60 8.20 -9.18 3.57
C ARG A 60 7.89 -10.43 4.39
N LEU A 61 8.49 -11.56 4.04
CA LEU A 61 8.30 -12.85 4.72
C LEU A 61 9.54 -13.20 5.57
N GLY A 62 9.37 -13.99 6.64
CA GLY A 62 10.48 -14.50 7.47
C GLY A 62 10.55 -13.92 8.89
N VAL A 63 11.77 -13.74 9.42
CA VAL A 63 11.99 -13.37 10.84
C VAL A 63 11.46 -11.97 11.20
N ASN A 64 11.33 -11.09 10.20
CA ASN A 64 10.78 -9.74 10.33
C ASN A 64 9.68 -9.53 9.29
N GLU A 65 8.63 -10.33 9.38
CA GLU A 65 7.45 -10.17 8.54
C GLU A 65 6.90 -8.75 8.62
N ARG A 66 6.60 -8.18 7.45
CA ARG A 66 6.03 -6.84 7.34
C ARG A 66 5.08 -6.76 6.18
N MET A 67 3.96 -6.08 6.39
CA MET A 67 3.07 -5.66 5.32
C MET A 67 3.25 -4.17 5.08
N THR A 68 3.72 -3.80 3.89
CA THR A 68 3.83 -2.41 3.46
C THR A 68 2.75 -2.11 2.44
N GLU A 69 1.94 -1.09 2.71
CA GLU A 69 0.94 -0.58 1.80
C GLU A 69 1.50 0.60 1.00
N PHE A 70 1.20 0.61 -0.28
CA PHE A 70 1.40 1.75 -1.16
C PHE A 70 0.03 2.19 -1.69
N GLU A 71 -0.40 3.37 -1.25
CA GLU A 71 -1.59 4.06 -1.76
C GLU A 71 -1.14 4.98 -2.90
N ILE A 72 -1.62 4.76 -4.11
CA ILE A 72 -1.14 5.40 -5.33
C ILE A 72 -2.04 6.57 -5.68
N LYS A 73 -1.44 7.77 -5.80
CA LYS A 73 -2.15 9.00 -6.18
C LYS A 73 -1.56 9.56 -7.46
N ILE A 74 -2.38 9.56 -8.52
CA ILE A 74 -2.03 10.11 -9.84
C ILE A 74 -2.41 11.59 -9.99
N SER A 75 -3.17 12.15 -9.03
CA SER A 75 -3.49 13.57 -8.98
C SER A 75 -3.58 14.09 -7.54
N ILE A 76 -3.39 15.41 -7.37
CA ILE A 76 -3.47 16.05 -6.05
C ILE A 76 -4.90 16.06 -5.51
N GLU A 77 -5.90 16.11 -6.39
CA GLU A 77 -7.31 16.01 -6.00
C GLU A 77 -7.60 14.65 -5.38
N ASP A 78 -7.03 13.58 -5.94
CA ASP A 78 -7.18 12.24 -5.41
C ASP A 78 -6.55 12.11 -4.01
N PHE A 79 -5.32 12.62 -3.86
CA PHE A 79 -4.66 12.73 -2.56
C PHE A 79 -5.52 13.49 -1.53
N ARG A 80 -6.06 14.67 -1.90
CA ARG A 80 -6.91 15.48 -1.01
C ARG A 80 -8.20 14.77 -0.60
N ARG A 81 -8.76 13.89 -1.44
CA ARG A 81 -9.99 13.15 -1.13
C ARG A 81 -9.79 12.16 0.00
N ASP A 82 -8.62 11.56 0.12
CA ASP A 82 -8.35 10.57 1.18
C ASP A 82 -8.45 11.16 2.58
N PHE A 83 -8.02 12.41 2.78
CA PHE A 83 -8.10 13.09 4.07
C PHE A 83 -9.51 13.59 4.42
N LYS A 84 -10.47 13.48 3.50
CA LYS A 84 -11.88 13.80 3.76
C LYS A 84 -12.69 12.55 4.15
N LYS A 85 -12.10 11.34 4.06
CA LYS A 85 -12.76 10.10 4.45
C LYS A 85 -12.85 10.03 5.98
N TYR A 86 -14.01 9.62 6.50
CA TYR A 86 -14.30 9.53 7.93
C TYR A 86 -13.39 8.52 8.67
N HIS A 87 -12.82 7.57 7.93
CA HIS A 87 -11.80 6.62 8.39
C HIS A 87 -10.58 6.71 7.48
N TYR A 88 -9.49 7.24 8.01
CA TYR A 88 -8.23 7.40 7.32
C TYR A 88 -7.33 6.20 7.63
N HIS A 89 -7.11 5.32 6.66
CA HIS A 89 -6.12 4.24 6.70
C HIS A 89 -6.17 3.32 7.95
N ASP A 90 -7.37 2.81 8.26
CA ASP A 90 -7.58 1.79 9.30
C ASP A 90 -7.20 0.38 8.80
N GLY A 91 -6.12 0.25 8.01
CA GLY A 91 -5.60 -1.03 7.57
C GLY A 91 -5.01 -1.81 8.74
N ALA A 92 -5.83 -2.62 9.39
CA ALA A 92 -5.57 -3.41 10.60
C ALA A 92 -4.23 -4.19 10.67
N PHE A 93 -3.56 -4.39 9.53
CA PHE A 93 -2.37 -5.23 9.41
C PHE A 93 -1.17 -4.50 8.79
N VAL A 94 -1.27 -3.20 8.53
CA VAL A 94 -0.30 -2.42 7.75
C VAL A 94 0.82 -1.91 8.66
N ASP A 95 2.01 -2.49 8.55
CA ASP A 95 3.17 -2.02 9.32
C ASP A 95 3.66 -0.66 8.85
N LEU A 96 3.64 -0.43 7.53
CA LEU A 96 4.18 0.75 6.87
C LEU A 96 3.22 1.19 5.77
N LEU A 97 2.87 2.47 5.76
CA LEU A 97 2.06 3.07 4.71
C LEU A 97 2.89 4.11 3.95
N TYR A 98 2.85 4.04 2.62
CA TYR A 98 3.42 5.03 1.72
C TYR A 98 2.33 5.58 0.80
N TYR A 99 2.31 6.90 0.60
CA TYR A 99 1.72 7.44 -0.61
C TYR A 99 2.74 7.36 -1.75
N ALA A 100 2.36 6.72 -2.84
CA ALA A 100 3.13 6.67 -4.08
C ALA A 100 2.54 7.63 -5.11
N MET A 101 3.37 8.45 -5.75
CA MET A 101 2.90 9.43 -6.73
C MET A 101 3.95 9.78 -7.78
N PRO A 102 3.55 10.30 -8.96
CA PRO A 102 4.47 10.82 -9.96
C PRO A 102 5.33 11.97 -9.42
N ASP A 103 6.58 12.03 -9.87
CA ASP A 103 7.55 13.07 -9.49
C ASP A 103 7.08 14.48 -9.84
N GLU A 104 6.44 14.68 -10.99
CA GLU A 104 5.87 15.98 -11.38
C GLU A 104 4.82 16.48 -10.39
N MET A 105 3.91 15.59 -9.97
CA MET A 105 2.88 15.90 -8.98
C MET A 105 3.53 16.24 -7.63
N PHE A 106 4.49 15.43 -7.20
CA PHE A 106 5.18 15.65 -5.93
C PHE A 106 5.93 16.98 -5.93
N LYS A 107 6.73 17.29 -6.97
CA LYS A 107 7.47 18.55 -7.08
C LYS A 107 6.55 19.77 -7.02
N LYS A 108 5.40 19.71 -7.71
CA LYS A 108 4.43 20.81 -7.76
C LYS A 108 3.70 21.05 -6.42
N HIS A 109 3.47 19.99 -5.64
CA HIS A 109 2.62 20.04 -4.43
C HIS A 109 3.36 19.62 -3.15
N ARG A 110 4.70 19.61 -3.17
CA ARG A 110 5.55 19.01 -2.12
C ARG A 110 5.20 19.49 -0.72
N GLU A 111 5.10 20.80 -0.53
CA GLU A 111 4.83 21.40 0.78
C GLU A 111 3.47 20.98 1.34
N GLU A 112 2.46 20.93 0.48
CA GLU A 112 1.12 20.49 0.85
C GLU A 112 1.13 19.01 1.26
N ILE A 113 1.74 18.15 0.44
CA ILE A 113 1.80 16.70 0.69
C ILE A 113 2.52 16.41 2.01
N ILE A 114 3.73 16.96 2.19
CA ILE A 114 4.56 16.70 3.38
C ILE A 114 3.89 17.21 4.66
N ARG A 115 3.19 18.34 4.61
CA ARG A 115 2.48 18.90 5.77
C ARG A 115 1.20 18.14 6.10
N THR A 116 0.55 17.54 5.11
CA THR A 116 -0.76 16.89 5.28
C THR A 116 -0.64 15.46 5.80
N ILE A 117 0.39 14.73 5.38
CA ILE A 117 0.59 13.34 5.82
C ILE A 117 1.06 13.26 7.29
N PRO A 118 0.57 12.29 8.09
CA PRO A 118 1.10 12.05 9.44
C PRO A 118 2.58 11.65 9.44
N ASP A 119 3.28 11.89 10.55
CA ASP A 119 4.72 11.63 10.67
C ASP A 119 5.15 10.19 10.37
N TYR A 120 4.30 9.21 10.71
CA TYR A 120 4.58 7.80 10.49
C TYR A 120 4.37 7.34 9.03
N VAL A 121 3.66 8.13 8.21
CA VAL A 121 3.37 7.81 6.80
C VAL A 121 4.52 8.27 5.90
N GLY A 122 4.95 7.42 4.99
CA GLY A 122 6.01 7.69 4.03
C GLY A 122 5.51 8.26 2.69
N VAL A 123 6.45 8.72 1.87
CA VAL A 123 6.21 9.16 0.49
C VAL A 123 7.21 8.47 -0.43
N ALA A 124 6.67 7.79 -1.44
CA ALA A 124 7.41 7.22 -2.54
C ALA A 124 7.12 8.03 -3.82
N VAL A 125 8.17 8.44 -4.51
CA VAL A 125 8.08 9.23 -5.74
C VAL A 125 8.54 8.39 -6.93
N ILE A 126 7.75 8.43 -8.00
CA ILE A 126 7.99 7.69 -9.23
C ILE A 126 8.51 8.64 -10.30
N GLU A 127 9.73 8.38 -10.76
CA GLU A 127 10.40 9.16 -11.81
C GLU A 127 10.86 8.20 -12.91
N GLY A 128 10.25 8.31 -14.09
CA GLY A 128 10.41 7.35 -15.17
C GLY A 128 10.06 5.93 -14.72
N ASN A 129 11.04 5.02 -14.78
CA ASN A 129 10.91 3.61 -14.37
C ASN A 129 11.53 3.31 -13.00
N THR A 130 11.71 4.33 -12.16
CA THR A 130 12.37 4.20 -10.86
C THR A 130 11.50 4.75 -9.73
N MET A 131 11.67 4.18 -8.54
CA MET A 131 11.04 4.64 -7.31
C MET A 131 12.12 5.20 -6.38
N ARG A 132 11.85 6.38 -5.81
CA ARG A 132 12.66 6.99 -4.76
C ARG A 132 11.80 7.20 -3.51
N ILE A 133 12.36 6.94 -2.33
CA ILE A 133 11.69 7.24 -1.06
C ILE A 133 12.08 8.64 -0.63
N GLU A 134 11.12 9.58 -0.68
CA GLU A 134 11.31 10.97 -0.25
C GLU A 134 11.14 11.14 1.26
N LYS A 135 10.17 10.44 1.83
CA LYS A 135 9.94 10.37 3.27
C LYS A 135 9.79 8.91 3.67
N LYS A 136 10.61 8.46 4.62
CA LYS A 136 10.56 7.08 5.09
C LYS A 136 9.38 6.88 6.04
N ALA A 137 8.58 5.85 5.80
CA ALA A 137 7.54 5.44 6.74
C ALA A 137 8.15 4.86 8.02
N VAL A 138 7.49 5.11 9.14
CA VAL A 138 7.86 4.55 10.45
C VAL A 138 6.85 3.45 10.78
N LYS A 139 7.34 2.36 11.37
CA LYS A 139 6.47 1.25 11.77
C LYS A 139 5.42 1.76 12.76
N GLN A 140 4.15 1.49 12.47
CA GLN A 140 3.05 1.81 13.38
C GLN A 140 3.24 1.03 14.69
N LYS A 141 3.20 1.74 15.83
CA LYS A 141 3.48 1.13 17.16
C LYS A 141 2.35 0.22 17.64
N ILE A 142 1.13 0.41 17.12
CA ILE A 142 -0.05 -0.32 17.55
C ILE A 142 -0.74 -0.81 16.28
N ASN A 143 -0.68 -2.12 16.01
CA ASN A 143 -1.57 -2.74 15.04
C ASN A 143 -2.88 -3.02 15.77
N THR A 144 -3.73 -1.99 15.89
CA THR A 144 -5.12 -2.23 16.24
C THR A 144 -5.84 -2.72 15.01
N ASP A 145 -6.70 -3.73 15.16
CA ASP A 145 -7.58 -4.06 14.06
C ASP A 145 -8.66 -3.01 13.82
N PHE A 146 -9.57 -3.30 12.88
CA PHE A 146 -10.70 -2.43 12.57
C PHE A 146 -11.60 -2.13 13.79
N THR A 147 -11.47 -2.87 14.91
CA THR A 147 -12.21 -2.71 16.16
C THR A 147 -11.44 -1.98 17.26
N GLY A 148 -10.18 -1.60 17.01
CA GLY A 148 -9.33 -0.96 18.02
C GLY A 148 -8.58 -1.96 18.91
N GLU A 149 -8.71 -3.26 18.68
CA GLU A 149 -8.04 -4.30 19.49
C GLU A 149 -6.60 -4.52 19.03
N ILE A 150 -5.65 -4.50 19.97
CA ILE A 150 -4.24 -4.77 19.70
C ILE A 150 -4.07 -6.21 19.20
N ARG A 151 -3.51 -6.37 18.00
CA ARG A 151 -3.27 -7.69 17.40
C ARG A 151 -1.85 -8.19 17.56
N THR A 152 -1.75 -9.51 17.59
CA THR A 152 -0.53 -10.31 17.77
C THR A 152 0.18 -10.58 16.43
N CYS A 153 1.47 -10.93 16.50
CA CYS A 153 2.26 -11.36 15.35
C CYS A 153 1.62 -12.55 14.57
N CYS A 154 0.89 -13.42 15.27
CA CYS A 154 0.23 -14.60 14.69
C CYS A 154 -0.91 -14.23 13.71
N GLU A 155 -1.60 -13.13 13.98
CA GLU A 155 -2.72 -12.65 13.17
C GLU A 155 -2.21 -11.97 11.89
N LEU A 156 -1.13 -11.19 11.99
CA LEU A 156 -0.43 -10.64 10.83
C LEU A 156 0.05 -11.74 9.87
N LYS A 157 0.64 -12.82 10.39
CA LYS A 157 1.03 -14.01 9.60
C LYS A 157 -0.13 -14.62 8.83
N SER A 158 -1.28 -14.71 9.48
CA SER A 158 -2.48 -15.32 8.89
C SER A 158 -3.03 -14.48 7.76
N GLU A 159 -3.03 -13.16 7.91
CA GLU A 159 -3.46 -12.22 6.86
C GLU A 159 -2.45 -12.12 5.71
N ILE A 160 -1.14 -12.09 5.99
CA ILE A 160 -0.12 -12.19 4.94
C ILE A 160 -0.32 -13.47 4.12
N ARG A 161 -0.56 -14.62 4.77
CA ARG A 161 -0.87 -15.88 4.06
C ARG A 161 -2.17 -15.80 3.26
N ARG A 162 -3.20 -15.15 3.78
CA ARG A 162 -4.46 -14.92 3.07
C ARG A 162 -4.25 -14.05 1.83
N LEU A 163 -3.51 -12.94 1.96
CA LEU A 163 -3.17 -12.05 0.86
C LEU A 163 -2.27 -12.73 -0.16
N MET A 164 -1.33 -13.57 0.25
CA MET A 164 -0.56 -14.40 -0.68
C MET A 164 -1.47 -15.33 -1.48
N ARG A 165 -2.48 -15.98 -0.85
CA ARG A 165 -3.46 -16.79 -1.59
C ARG A 165 -4.26 -15.97 -2.60
N ILE A 166 -4.64 -14.73 -2.25
CA ILE A 166 -5.30 -13.79 -3.17
C ILE A 166 -4.34 -13.32 -4.27
N GLY A 167 -3.08 -13.04 -3.95
CA GLY A 167 -2.06 -12.62 -4.90
C GLY A 167 -1.67 -13.70 -5.88
N CYS A 168 -1.70 -14.97 -5.46
CA CYS A 168 -1.49 -16.12 -6.34
C CYS A 168 -2.52 -16.24 -7.47
N THR A 169 -3.68 -15.56 -7.38
CA THR A 169 -4.67 -15.51 -8.47
C THR A 169 -4.56 -14.27 -9.36
N ARG A 170 -3.72 -13.28 -9.00
CA ARG A 170 -3.53 -12.06 -9.79
C ARG A 170 -2.10 -11.84 -10.28
N TRP A 171 -1.02 -12.07 -9.52
CA TRP A 171 0.37 -11.98 -10.02
C TRP A 171 1.36 -12.85 -9.22
N CYS A 172 1.82 -13.95 -9.83
CA CYS A 172 3.07 -14.62 -9.45
C CYS A 172 4.06 -14.51 -10.63
N LEU A 173 5.20 -13.84 -10.40
CA LEU A 173 6.41 -13.77 -11.26
C LEU A 173 6.25 -13.08 -12.63
N TRP A 174 6.32 -11.74 -12.68
CA TRP A 174 6.80 -11.06 -13.89
C TRP A 174 8.34 -11.11 -13.91
N VAL A 175 8.87 -12.27 -14.32
CA VAL A 175 10.24 -12.35 -14.81
C VAL A 175 10.18 -11.88 -16.27
N PRO A 176 10.94 -10.86 -16.69
CA PRO A 176 11.10 -10.59 -18.12
C PRO A 176 11.48 -11.90 -18.79
N ARG A 177 10.76 -12.31 -19.85
CA ARG A 177 11.16 -13.47 -20.67
C ARG A 177 12.40 -13.11 -21.48
N GLU A 178 13.54 -13.02 -20.82
CA GLU A 178 14.86 -13.20 -21.40
C GLU A 178 15.65 -13.99 -20.37
N ILE A 179 16.41 -14.99 -20.79
CA ILE A 179 17.02 -16.06 -19.97
C ILE A 179 16.09 -17.27 -19.74
N LEU A 180 15.53 -17.82 -20.82
CA LEU A 180 15.34 -19.28 -20.98
C LEU A 180 15.57 -19.67 -22.45
N THR A 181 16.75 -19.29 -22.97
CA THR A 181 17.36 -19.94 -24.13
C THR A 181 18.88 -19.90 -23.92
N LYS A 182 19.39 -20.97 -23.30
CA LYS A 182 20.68 -21.56 -23.61
C LYS A 182 20.45 -23.05 -23.76
#